data_AF-A0A1J5BXZ7-F1
#
_entry.id   AF-A0A1J5BXZ7-F1
#
_cell.length_a   1.000
_cell.length_b   1.000
_cell.length_c   1.000
_cell.angle_alpha   90.00
_cell.angle_beta   90.00
_cell.angle_gamma   90.00
#
_symmetry.space_group_name_H-M   'P 1'
#
loop_
_entity.id
_entity.type
_entity.pdbx_description
1 polymer ?
#
loop_
_entity_poly.entity_id
_entity_poly.type
_entity_poly.pdbx_seq_one_letter_code
_entity_poly.pdbx_strand_id
1 'polypeptide(L)'
;MQNRYFFDRFEVRPAERLLLAEGVPAAIGARAFDVLLCLLAHRDRVVTKSEVLEIVWPGLVVEENNLSVQVSALRKLLGRKAIATIPGRGYRFSFEVRQEVASSSSATQQASAAFADRPTIAVVPFNVLADDPHVNLLADGLAEDVIALLARVPGFLLISHASSFAFRGQPASLPEVARQLGVRFVVEGSVRPVGDVLRISTQLTDAASGHVLWSGRFDSHREDAVDFQEDIVRGLITELEPELRRAEIARVRRQRPENQDAWAHYHQAVGAIALKGWGEDALAEARTASRHDSTLYLARVLEAAALDRLGQLADARAALAMARHIRQQLTLGEVALTHGRHVGERMAPLWDPLA
;
A
#
# COMPACT_ATOMS: atom_id res chain seq x y z
N MET A 1 6.37 -12.45 16.19
CA MET A 1 6.71 -13.69 15.46
C MET A 1 6.26 -13.51 14.01
N GLN A 2 7.19 -13.49 13.04
CA GLN A 2 6.84 -13.40 11.62
C GLN A 2 6.71 -14.83 11.07
N ASN A 3 5.51 -15.39 11.08
CA ASN A 3 5.24 -16.66 10.41
C ASN A 3 5.19 -16.44 8.91
N ARG A 4 5.92 -17.22 8.12
CA ARG A 4 5.78 -17.26 6.66
C ARG A 4 5.16 -18.59 6.25
N TYR A 5 4.24 -18.58 5.29
CA TYR A 5 3.66 -19.79 4.72
C TYR A 5 4.09 -19.94 3.27
N PHE A 6 4.52 -21.14 2.90
CA PHE A 6 4.91 -21.48 1.54
C PHE A 6 4.08 -22.68 1.07
N PHE A 7 3.50 -22.58 -0.11
CA PHE A 7 2.79 -23.68 -0.76
C PHE A 7 2.86 -23.51 -2.27
N ASP A 8 3.08 -24.62 -3.00
CA ASP A 8 3.23 -24.59 -4.46
C ASP A 8 4.24 -23.50 -4.89
N ARG A 9 3.80 -22.51 -5.69
CA ARG A 9 4.59 -21.35 -6.14
C ARG A 9 4.34 -20.07 -5.33
N PHE A 10 3.60 -20.15 -4.23
CA PHE A 10 3.15 -19.00 -3.47
C PHE A 10 3.85 -18.87 -2.11
N GLU A 11 4.13 -17.63 -1.73
CA GLU A 11 4.59 -17.23 -0.40
C GLU A 11 3.57 -16.26 0.20
N VAL A 12 3.13 -16.54 1.43
CA VAL A 12 2.26 -15.65 2.21
C VAL A 12 3.03 -15.11 3.40
N ARG A 13 3.05 -13.78 3.49
CA ARG A 13 3.61 -13.03 4.61
C ARG A 13 2.46 -12.35 5.37
N PRO A 14 1.92 -12.98 6.42
CA PRO A 14 0.78 -12.45 7.18
C PRO A 14 1.07 -11.09 7.82
N ALA A 15 2.28 -10.88 8.34
CA ALA A 15 2.68 -9.63 8.97
C ALA A 15 2.71 -8.45 7.98
N GLU A 16 3.03 -8.72 6.72
CA GLU A 16 3.06 -7.73 5.62
C GLU A 16 1.77 -7.74 4.79
N ARG A 17 0.80 -8.61 5.14
CA ARG A 17 -0.39 -8.95 4.34
C ARG A 17 -0.12 -9.12 2.84
N LEU A 18 1.02 -9.76 2.53
CA LEU A 18 1.50 -9.93 1.16
C LEU A 18 1.34 -11.37 0.71
N LEU A 19 0.77 -11.55 -0.49
CA LEU A 19 0.82 -12.80 -1.23
C LEU A 19 1.79 -12.61 -2.39
N LEU A 20 2.81 -13.45 -2.48
CA LEU A 20 3.77 -13.47 -3.59
C LEU A 20 3.51 -14.72 -4.42
N ALA A 21 3.44 -14.58 -5.74
CA ALA A 21 3.49 -15.67 -6.71
C ALA A 21 4.86 -15.63 -7.38
N GLU A 22 5.68 -16.66 -7.20
CA GLU A 22 7.04 -16.73 -7.74
C GLU A 22 7.90 -15.48 -7.37
N GLY A 23 7.68 -14.96 -6.16
CA GLY A 23 8.38 -13.77 -5.66
C GLY A 23 7.82 -12.42 -6.14
N VAL A 24 6.72 -12.39 -6.89
CA VAL A 24 6.04 -11.16 -7.34
C VAL A 24 4.74 -10.97 -6.55
N PRO A 25 4.43 -9.75 -6.04
CA PRO A 25 3.15 -9.45 -5.40
C PRO A 25 1.95 -9.81 -6.28
N ALA A 26 1.11 -10.71 -5.79
CA ALA A 26 -0.12 -11.11 -6.43
C ALA A 26 -1.28 -10.28 -5.88
N ALA A 27 -2.06 -9.66 -6.77
CA ALA A 27 -3.23 -8.88 -6.39
C ALA A 27 -4.29 -9.80 -5.75
N ILE A 28 -4.64 -9.52 -4.50
CA ILE A 28 -5.63 -10.26 -3.72
C ILE A 28 -6.44 -9.28 -2.87
N GLY A 29 -7.76 -9.41 -2.90
CA GLY A 29 -8.64 -8.58 -2.06
C GLY A 29 -8.44 -8.89 -0.57
N ALA A 30 -8.64 -7.91 0.30
CA ALA A 30 -8.35 -8.05 1.73
C ALA A 30 -9.13 -9.21 2.38
N ARG A 31 -10.42 -9.37 2.04
CA ARG A 31 -11.26 -10.47 2.52
C ARG A 31 -10.85 -11.83 1.96
N ALA A 32 -10.47 -11.90 0.68
CA ALA A 32 -9.87 -13.10 0.12
C ALA A 32 -8.58 -13.46 0.87
N PHE A 33 -7.75 -12.48 1.22
CA PHE A 33 -6.53 -12.71 2.00
C PHE A 33 -6.82 -13.22 3.43
N ASP A 34 -7.84 -12.68 4.09
CA ASP A 34 -8.25 -13.15 5.43
C ASP A 34 -8.82 -14.58 5.39
N VAL A 35 -9.64 -14.89 4.38
CA VAL A 35 -10.12 -16.26 4.13
C VAL A 35 -8.93 -17.19 3.88
N LEU A 36 -7.93 -16.75 3.10
CA LEU A 36 -6.71 -17.52 2.87
C LEU A 36 -5.94 -17.77 4.17
N LEU A 37 -5.71 -16.75 5.00
CA LEU A 37 -5.04 -16.93 6.29
C LEU A 37 -5.81 -17.86 7.22
N CYS A 38 -7.14 -17.73 7.29
CA CYS A 38 -8.01 -18.60 8.08
C CYS A 38 -7.84 -20.07 7.62
N LEU A 39 -7.85 -20.32 6.32
CA LEU A 39 -7.68 -21.66 5.75
C LEU A 39 -6.26 -22.20 5.95
N LEU A 40 -5.22 -21.37 5.88
CA LEU A 40 -3.82 -21.77 6.13
C LEU A 40 -3.57 -22.11 7.61
N ALA A 41 -4.16 -21.34 8.53
CA ALA A 41 -4.09 -21.59 9.96
C ALA A 41 -4.78 -22.90 10.37
N HIS A 42 -5.80 -23.31 9.61
CA HIS A 42 -6.59 -24.52 9.86
C HIS A 42 -6.43 -25.59 8.77
N ARG A 43 -5.30 -25.57 8.06
CA ARG A 43 -5.02 -26.38 6.86
C ARG A 43 -5.25 -27.89 7.03
N ASP A 44 -5.07 -28.41 8.23
CA ASP A 44 -5.15 -29.84 8.52
C ASP A 44 -6.59 -30.36 8.70
N ARG A 45 -7.60 -29.47 8.63
CA ARG A 45 -9.01 -29.85 8.78
C ARG A 45 -9.93 -29.08 7.83
N VAL A 46 -11.19 -29.52 7.79
CA VAL A 46 -12.28 -28.77 7.16
C VAL A 46 -12.69 -27.65 8.10
N VAL A 47 -12.74 -26.42 7.59
CA VAL A 47 -13.26 -25.24 8.29
C VAL A 47 -14.70 -25.02 7.83
N THR A 48 -15.63 -24.88 8.79
CA THR A 48 -17.04 -24.72 8.42
C THR A 48 -17.30 -23.33 7.83
N LYS A 49 -18.36 -23.17 7.03
CA LYS A 49 -18.70 -21.85 6.47
C LYS A 49 -18.92 -20.83 7.59
N SER A 50 -19.71 -21.18 8.60
CA SER A 50 -19.98 -20.33 9.77
C SER A 50 -18.71 -19.94 10.51
N GLU A 51 -17.76 -20.87 10.66
CA GLU A 51 -16.47 -20.60 11.31
C GLU A 51 -15.59 -19.66 10.49
N VAL A 52 -15.53 -19.83 9.16
CA VAL A 52 -14.84 -18.85 8.30
C VAL A 52 -15.51 -17.49 8.39
N LEU A 53 -16.85 -17.45 8.40
CA LEU A 53 -17.61 -16.20 8.54
C LEU A 53 -17.31 -15.50 9.86
N GLU A 54 -17.29 -16.23 10.97
CA GLU A 54 -17.02 -15.69 12.31
C GLU A 54 -15.57 -15.21 12.47
N ILE A 55 -14.60 -15.97 11.95
CA ILE A 55 -13.17 -15.62 12.04
C ILE A 55 -12.82 -14.43 11.15
N VAL A 56 -13.36 -14.41 9.92
CA VAL A 56 -13.00 -13.37 8.94
C VAL A 56 -13.88 -12.12 9.10
N TRP A 57 -15.16 -12.27 9.45
CA TRP A 57 -16.10 -11.16 9.64
C TRP A 57 -16.68 -11.15 11.07
N PRO A 58 -15.85 -10.91 12.10
CA PRO A 58 -16.33 -10.95 13.48
C PRO A 58 -17.40 -9.87 13.72
N GLY A 59 -18.57 -10.29 14.22
CA GLY A 59 -19.67 -9.38 14.58
C GLY A 59 -20.46 -8.79 13.41
N LEU A 60 -20.26 -9.25 12.17
CA LEU A 60 -21.02 -8.79 10.99
C LEU A 60 -21.93 -9.91 10.47
N VAL A 61 -23.19 -9.57 10.17
CA VAL A 61 -24.11 -10.49 9.50
C VAL A 61 -23.83 -10.42 8.00
N VAL A 62 -23.18 -11.44 7.45
CA VAL A 62 -22.85 -11.55 6.04
C VAL A 62 -23.47 -12.80 5.43
N GLU A 63 -23.99 -12.68 4.21
CA GLU A 63 -24.55 -13.82 3.49
C GLU A 63 -23.46 -14.79 3.03
N GLU A 64 -23.77 -16.10 3.00
CA GLU A 64 -22.84 -17.14 2.54
C GLU A 64 -22.36 -16.94 1.09
N ASN A 65 -23.12 -16.19 0.28
CA ASN A 65 -22.73 -15.86 -1.08
C ASN A 65 -21.44 -15.03 -1.11
N ASN A 66 -21.20 -14.18 -0.09
CA ASN A 66 -19.98 -13.37 0.01
C ASN A 66 -18.74 -14.26 0.19
N LEU A 67 -18.81 -15.25 1.08
CA LEU A 67 -17.75 -16.25 1.25
C LEU A 67 -17.49 -17.02 -0.05
N SER A 68 -18.54 -17.33 -0.81
CA SER A 68 -18.43 -18.03 -2.10
C SER A 68 -17.71 -17.19 -3.16
N VAL A 69 -17.93 -15.87 -3.18
CA VAL A 69 -17.20 -14.92 -4.05
C VAL A 69 -15.72 -14.88 -3.69
N GLN A 70 -15.37 -14.74 -2.40
CA GLN A 70 -13.97 -14.69 -1.96
C GLN A 70 -13.23 -16.01 -2.25
N VAL A 71 -13.86 -17.16 -2.02
CA VAL A 71 -13.29 -18.46 -2.38
C VAL A 71 -13.11 -18.60 -3.90
N SER A 72 -14.02 -18.04 -4.70
CA SER A 72 -13.90 -18.04 -6.16
C SER A 72 -12.73 -17.17 -6.64
N ALA A 73 -12.53 -16.00 -6.04
CA ALA A 73 -11.37 -15.14 -6.31
C ALA A 73 -10.06 -15.85 -5.95
N LEU A 74 -10.00 -16.49 -4.77
CA LEU A 74 -8.85 -17.29 -4.36
C LEU A 74 -8.55 -18.45 -5.32
N ARG A 75 -9.57 -19.15 -5.82
CA ARG A 75 -9.39 -20.23 -6.81
C ARG A 75 -8.93 -19.72 -8.17
N LYS A 76 -9.33 -18.52 -8.58
CA LYS A 76 -8.80 -17.89 -9.81
C LYS A 76 -7.32 -17.60 -9.66
N LEU A 77 -6.90 -17.13 -8.49
CA LEU A 77 -5.52 -16.72 -8.22
C LEU A 77 -4.57 -17.90 -7.93
N LEU A 78 -4.95 -18.76 -6.98
CA LEU A 78 -4.15 -19.87 -6.46
C LEU A 78 -4.33 -21.18 -7.24
N GLY A 79 -5.31 -21.21 -8.15
CA GLY A 79 -5.71 -22.40 -8.90
C GLY A 79 -6.92 -23.11 -8.28
N ARG A 80 -7.74 -23.72 -9.14
CA ARG A 80 -9.03 -24.35 -8.75
C ARG A 80 -8.90 -25.42 -7.66
N LYS A 81 -7.75 -26.10 -7.60
CA LYS A 81 -7.48 -27.17 -6.62
C LYS A 81 -7.05 -26.66 -5.24
N ALA A 82 -6.65 -25.40 -5.12
CA ALA A 82 -6.10 -24.83 -3.88
C ALA A 82 -7.07 -24.95 -2.69
N ILE A 83 -8.37 -24.79 -2.95
CA ILE A 83 -9.42 -24.86 -1.94
C ILE A 83 -10.46 -25.89 -2.37
N ALA A 84 -10.62 -26.96 -1.61
CA ALA A 84 -11.67 -27.95 -1.81
C ALA A 84 -12.97 -27.53 -1.10
N THR A 85 -14.11 -27.62 -1.79
CA THR A 85 -15.43 -27.52 -1.15
C THR A 85 -15.86 -28.90 -0.71
N ILE A 86 -16.22 -29.05 0.56
CA ILE A 86 -16.81 -30.26 1.11
C ILE A 86 -18.32 -30.02 1.27
N PRO A 87 -19.18 -30.64 0.45
CA PRO A 87 -20.63 -30.41 0.47
C PRO A 87 -21.22 -30.53 1.87
N GLY A 88 -22.05 -29.55 2.26
CA GLY A 88 -22.69 -29.49 3.58
C GLY A 88 -21.76 -29.26 4.77
N ARG A 89 -20.44 -29.11 4.57
CA ARG A 89 -19.47 -28.98 5.67
C ARG A 89 -18.65 -27.70 5.63
N GLY A 90 -18.15 -27.28 4.47
CA GLY A 90 -17.34 -26.06 4.35
C GLY A 90 -16.16 -26.19 3.39
N TYR A 91 -15.01 -25.63 3.76
CA TYR A 91 -13.83 -25.53 2.89
C TYR A 91 -12.60 -26.15 3.55
N ARG A 92 -11.68 -26.66 2.72
CA ARG A 92 -10.37 -27.16 3.17
C ARG A 92 -9.28 -26.66 2.22
N PHE A 93 -8.14 -26.25 2.77
CA PHE A 93 -6.95 -25.95 1.97
C PHE A 93 -6.30 -27.25 1.51
N SER A 94 -5.98 -27.37 0.21
CA SER A 94 -5.61 -28.66 -0.38
C SER A 94 -4.11 -28.84 -0.61
N PHE A 95 -3.32 -27.77 -0.61
CA PHE A 95 -1.88 -27.86 -0.84
C PHE A 95 -1.13 -28.13 0.46
N GLU A 96 0.02 -28.79 0.33
CA GLU A 96 0.96 -28.95 1.43
C GLU A 96 1.60 -27.59 1.76
N VAL A 97 1.54 -27.20 3.03
CA VAL A 97 2.01 -25.88 3.49
C VAL A 97 3.23 -26.07 4.37
N ARG A 98 4.35 -25.47 3.97
CA ARG A 98 5.53 -25.30 4.82
C ARG A 98 5.40 -24.00 5.59
N GLN A 99 5.44 -24.07 6.91
CA GLN A 99 5.43 -22.90 7.79
C GLN A 99 6.84 -22.65 8.32
N GLU A 100 7.39 -21.47 8.06
CA GLU A 100 8.66 -21.04 8.63
C GLU A 100 8.39 -20.03 9.75
N VAL A 101 8.76 -20.41 10.97
CA VAL A 101 8.68 -19.53 12.14
C VAL A 101 10.06 -18.88 12.26
N ALA A 102 10.18 -17.62 11.88
CA ALA A 102 11.43 -16.90 12.01
C ALA A 102 11.85 -16.85 13.49
N SER A 103 12.89 -17.62 13.83
CA SER A 103 13.61 -17.48 15.08
C SER A 103 14.35 -16.16 15.01
N SER A 104 14.16 -15.31 16.01
CA SER A 104 14.72 -13.96 16.10
C SER A 104 16.25 -13.98 16.03
N SER A 105 16.80 -13.83 14.83
CA SER A 105 18.20 -13.47 14.59
C SER A 105 18.32 -11.95 14.51
N SER A 106 19.33 -11.40 15.17
CA SER A 106 19.67 -9.99 15.36
C SER A 106 19.68 -9.08 14.10
N ALA A 107 19.61 -9.64 12.89
CA ALA A 107 19.43 -8.87 11.66
C ALA A 107 18.07 -8.14 11.56
N THR A 108 17.03 -8.64 12.25
CA THR A 108 15.68 -8.02 12.22
C THR A 108 15.59 -6.71 13.02
N GLN A 109 16.54 -6.45 13.94
CA GLN A 109 16.54 -5.20 14.73
C GLN A 109 16.96 -3.97 13.90
N GLN A 110 17.81 -4.15 12.88
CA GLN A 110 18.17 -3.07 11.95
C GLN A 110 17.09 -2.83 10.89
N ALA A 111 16.43 -3.88 10.39
CA ALA A 111 15.28 -3.71 9.49
C ALA A 111 14.07 -3.08 10.20
N SER A 112 13.81 -3.44 11.47
CA SER A 112 12.77 -2.83 12.31
C SER A 112 13.00 -1.35 12.58
N ALA A 113 14.26 -0.91 12.68
CA ALA A 113 14.58 0.51 12.80
C ALA A 113 14.35 1.25 11.47
N ALA A 114 14.71 0.66 10.33
CA ALA A 114 14.47 1.24 9.00
C ALA A 114 12.98 1.38 8.61
N PHE A 115 12.07 0.65 9.28
CA PHE A 115 10.62 0.79 9.12
C PHE A 115 9.97 1.72 10.16
N ALA A 116 10.62 2.01 11.28
CA ALA A 116 10.04 2.83 12.36
C ALA A 116 9.87 4.31 11.97
N ASP A 117 10.65 4.79 11.00
CA ASP A 117 10.73 6.22 10.65
C ASP A 117 9.90 6.60 9.40
N ARG A 118 9.23 5.63 8.77
CA ARG A 118 8.36 5.90 7.61
C ARG A 118 6.98 6.39 8.05
N PRO A 119 6.47 7.49 7.46
CA PRO A 119 5.13 7.98 7.78
C PRO A 119 4.06 6.91 7.50
N THR A 120 3.20 6.70 8.48
CA THR A 120 2.09 5.74 8.42
C THR A 120 0.79 6.41 7.97
N ILE A 121 0.03 5.75 7.09
CA ILE A 121 -1.26 6.20 6.57
C ILE A 121 -2.35 5.20 6.99
N ALA A 122 -3.47 5.70 7.51
CA ALA A 122 -4.72 4.94 7.57
C ALA A 122 -5.70 5.48 6.55
N VAL A 123 -6.41 4.60 5.86
CA VAL A 123 -7.67 4.94 5.19
C VAL A 123 -8.79 4.46 6.08
N VAL A 124 -9.65 5.37 6.53
CA VAL A 124 -10.82 5.01 7.35
C VAL A 124 -12.01 4.66 6.45
N PRO A 125 -12.95 3.84 6.94
CA PRO A 125 -14.18 3.55 6.19
C PRO A 125 -14.89 4.83 5.76
N PHE A 126 -15.32 4.89 4.50
CA PHE A 126 -16.05 6.05 4.01
C PHE A 126 -17.44 6.09 4.64
N ASN A 127 -17.82 7.25 5.17
CA ASN A 127 -19.13 7.45 5.75
C ASN A 127 -20.20 7.47 4.67
N VAL A 128 -21.19 6.58 4.77
CA VAL A 128 -22.33 6.59 3.85
C VAL A 128 -23.45 7.43 4.43
N LEU A 129 -23.79 8.52 3.73
CA LEU A 129 -24.85 9.45 4.14
C LEU A 129 -26.20 9.06 3.51
N ALA A 130 -26.51 7.75 3.53
CA ALA A 130 -27.74 7.16 3.06
C ALA A 130 -27.94 5.77 3.69
N ASP A 131 -29.18 5.33 3.84
CA ASP A 131 -29.52 3.98 4.28
C ASP A 131 -29.68 3.05 3.06
N ASP A 132 -28.57 2.84 2.33
CA ASP A 132 -28.56 2.05 1.10
C ASP A 132 -27.44 0.98 1.15
N PRO A 133 -27.77 -0.31 1.25
CA PRO A 133 -26.80 -1.40 1.30
C PRO A 133 -25.86 -1.45 0.09
N HIS A 134 -26.31 -1.05 -1.10
CA HIS A 134 -25.47 -1.04 -2.29
C HIS A 134 -24.41 0.07 -2.22
N VAL A 135 -24.77 1.22 -1.65
CA VAL A 135 -23.83 2.34 -1.46
C VAL A 135 -22.82 2.02 -0.36
N ASN A 136 -23.23 1.28 0.68
CA ASN A 136 -22.31 0.75 1.70
C ASN A 136 -21.25 -0.18 1.10
N LEU A 137 -21.65 -1.12 0.26
CA LEU A 137 -20.69 -2.01 -0.42
C LEU A 137 -19.71 -1.25 -1.32
N LEU A 138 -20.20 -0.23 -2.03
CA LEU A 138 -19.35 0.64 -2.85
C LEU A 138 -18.36 1.44 -2.01
N ALA A 139 -18.80 2.03 -0.89
CA ALA A 139 -17.94 2.80 0.01
C ALA A 139 -16.81 1.93 0.60
N ASP A 140 -17.11 0.67 0.88
CA ASP A 140 -16.12 -0.32 1.35
C ASP A 140 -15.11 -0.66 0.25
N GLY A 141 -15.61 -0.95 -0.96
CA GLY A 141 -14.75 -1.22 -2.13
C GLY A 141 -13.83 -0.05 -2.45
N LEU A 142 -14.35 1.18 -2.37
CA LEU A 142 -13.58 2.40 -2.60
C LEU A 142 -12.44 2.54 -1.59
N ALA A 143 -12.71 2.31 -0.30
CA ALA A 143 -11.67 2.34 0.73
C ALA A 143 -10.59 1.26 0.48
N GLU A 144 -10.99 0.05 0.09
CA GLU A 144 -10.07 -1.04 -0.24
C GLU A 144 -9.16 -0.70 -1.44
N ASP A 145 -9.72 -0.13 -2.51
CA ASP A 145 -8.97 0.23 -3.70
C ASP A 145 -8.01 1.40 -3.45
N VAL A 146 -8.44 2.40 -2.67
CA VAL A 146 -7.55 3.49 -2.24
C VAL A 146 -6.39 2.95 -1.42
N ILE A 147 -6.62 2.01 -0.50
CA ILE A 147 -5.55 1.32 0.24
C ILE A 147 -4.63 0.58 -0.74
N ALA A 148 -5.17 -0.18 -1.67
CA ALA A 148 -4.38 -0.97 -2.61
C ALA A 148 -3.48 -0.09 -3.50
N LEU A 149 -3.96 1.07 -3.95
CA LEU A 149 -3.16 1.99 -4.74
C LEU A 149 -2.19 2.81 -3.89
N LEU A 150 -2.59 3.30 -2.71
CA LEU A 150 -1.68 4.01 -1.79
C LEU A 150 -0.56 3.08 -1.28
N ALA A 151 -0.79 1.77 -1.16
CA ALA A 151 0.25 0.79 -0.83
C ALA A 151 1.39 0.74 -1.87
N ARG A 152 1.13 1.22 -3.09
CA ARG A 152 2.13 1.32 -4.17
C ARG A 152 2.89 2.65 -4.13
N VAL A 153 2.46 3.61 -3.30
CA VAL A 153 3.17 4.87 -3.11
C VAL A 153 4.38 4.58 -2.22
N PRO A 154 5.60 4.70 -2.75
CA PRO A 154 6.81 4.35 -2.01
C PRO A 154 6.98 5.31 -0.85
N GLY A 155 7.43 4.76 0.28
CA GLY A 155 7.80 5.57 1.42
C GLY A 155 6.81 5.73 2.54
N PHE A 156 5.57 5.32 2.29
CA PHE A 156 4.52 5.35 3.28
C PHE A 156 4.17 3.93 3.71
N LEU A 157 3.85 3.76 4.99
CA LEU A 157 3.37 2.49 5.53
C LEU A 157 1.86 2.56 5.69
N LEU A 158 1.12 1.65 5.05
CA LEU A 158 -0.33 1.62 5.21
C LEU A 158 -0.75 0.70 6.35
N ILE A 159 -1.66 1.20 7.19
CA ILE A 159 -2.39 0.38 8.14
C ILE A 159 -3.50 -0.39 7.41
N SER A 160 -3.65 -1.66 7.77
CA SER A 160 -4.60 -2.55 7.11
C SER A 160 -6.05 -2.09 7.32
N HIS A 161 -6.88 -2.29 6.30
CA HIS A 161 -8.31 -2.03 6.30
C HIS A 161 -9.04 -2.60 7.54
N ALA A 162 -8.65 -3.79 7.99
CA ALA A 162 -9.24 -4.45 9.16
C ALA A 162 -9.03 -3.68 10.47
N SER A 163 -7.89 -2.98 10.61
CA SER A 163 -7.59 -2.15 11.77
C SER A 163 -8.38 -0.84 11.74
N SER A 164 -8.64 -0.29 10.56
CA SER A 164 -9.48 0.90 10.38
C SER A 164 -10.98 0.61 10.50
N PHE A 165 -11.42 -0.62 10.20
CA PHE A 165 -12.84 -1.03 10.23
C PHE A 165 -13.45 -1.08 11.63
N ALA A 166 -12.62 -1.23 12.67
CA ALA A 166 -13.06 -1.16 14.06
C ALA A 166 -13.74 0.18 14.41
N PHE A 167 -13.47 1.23 13.62
CA PHE A 167 -14.03 2.56 13.81
C PHE A 167 -15.31 2.85 13.01
N ARG A 168 -15.81 1.88 12.22
CA ARG A 168 -17.06 2.04 11.47
C ARG A 168 -18.22 2.33 12.42
N GLY A 169 -18.95 3.42 12.16
CA GLY A 169 -20.14 3.79 12.94
C GLY A 169 -19.85 4.17 14.39
N GLN A 170 -18.58 4.30 14.77
CA GLN A 170 -18.19 4.79 16.09
C GLN A 170 -18.09 6.31 16.08
N PRO A 171 -18.54 7.01 17.13
CA PRO A 171 -18.32 8.44 17.31
C PRO A 171 -16.88 8.75 17.75
N ALA A 172 -15.89 7.96 17.31
CA ALA A 172 -14.50 8.19 17.61
C ALA A 172 -14.02 9.39 16.81
N SER A 173 -13.41 10.37 17.49
CA SER A 173 -12.81 11.51 16.80
C SER A 173 -11.57 11.05 16.01
N LEU A 174 -11.30 11.66 14.85
CA LEU A 174 -10.12 11.32 14.03
C LEU A 174 -8.79 11.31 14.81
N PRO A 175 -8.53 12.24 15.77
CA PRO A 175 -7.34 12.18 16.60
C PRO A 175 -7.25 10.90 17.45
N GLU A 176 -8.39 10.36 17.91
CA GLU A 176 -8.42 9.11 18.66
C GLU A 176 -8.15 7.90 17.77
N VAL A 177 -8.78 7.85 16.58
CA VAL A 177 -8.51 6.84 15.56
C VAL A 177 -7.02 6.83 15.22
N ALA A 178 -6.45 8.01 14.96
CA ALA A 178 -5.06 8.12 14.58
C ALA A 178 -4.08 7.73 15.69
N ARG A 179 -4.38 8.12 16.94
CA ARG A 179 -3.59 7.73 18.12
C ARG A 179 -3.65 6.23 18.36
N GLN A 180 -4.82 5.61 18.23
CA GLN A 180 -4.98 4.16 18.43
C GLN A 180 -4.28 3.35 17.34
N LEU A 181 -4.31 3.84 16.09
CA LEU A 181 -3.65 3.19 14.97
C LEU A 181 -2.16 3.55 14.85
N GLY A 182 -1.68 4.54 15.62
CA GLY A 182 -0.31 5.05 15.52
C GLY A 182 0.01 5.63 14.13
N VAL A 183 -0.98 6.26 13.49
CA VAL A 183 -0.82 6.80 12.13
C VAL A 183 -0.49 8.27 12.10
N ARG A 184 0.30 8.68 11.10
CA ARG A 184 0.61 10.07 10.82
C ARG A 184 -0.45 10.74 9.97
N PHE A 185 -0.95 10.04 8.97
CA PHE A 185 -1.91 10.57 8.03
C PHE A 185 -3.18 9.72 8.05
N VAL A 186 -4.32 10.40 7.95
CA VAL A 186 -5.62 9.75 7.82
C VAL A 186 -6.26 10.22 6.53
N VAL A 187 -6.68 9.27 5.69
CA VAL A 187 -7.56 9.51 4.56
C VAL A 187 -8.96 9.13 5.00
N GLU A 188 -9.85 10.11 4.99
CA GLU A 188 -11.26 9.92 5.31
C GLU A 188 -12.14 10.37 4.15
N GLY A 189 -13.40 9.95 4.17
CA GLY A 189 -14.33 10.36 3.15
C GLY A 189 -15.78 10.03 3.46
N SER A 190 -16.65 10.49 2.58
CA SER A 190 -18.07 10.18 2.61
C SER A 190 -18.61 9.91 1.22
N VAL A 191 -19.56 8.99 1.11
CA VAL A 191 -20.32 8.72 -0.10
C VAL A 191 -21.78 9.10 0.16
N ARG A 192 -22.36 9.91 -0.72
CA ARG A 192 -23.78 10.28 -0.62
C ARG A 192 -24.47 10.27 -1.99
N PRO A 193 -25.64 9.65 -2.12
CA PRO A 193 -26.46 9.76 -3.32
C PRO A 193 -27.11 11.16 -3.39
N VAL A 194 -27.13 11.73 -4.60
CA VAL A 194 -27.78 13.00 -4.93
C VAL A 194 -28.52 12.81 -6.25
N GLY A 195 -29.79 12.39 -6.17
CA GLY A 195 -30.53 11.94 -7.34
C GLY A 195 -29.89 10.67 -7.91
N ASP A 196 -29.49 10.72 -9.18
CA ASP A 196 -28.79 9.63 -9.87
C ASP A 196 -27.25 9.72 -9.76
N VAL A 197 -26.74 10.73 -9.06
CA VAL A 197 -25.29 10.95 -8.90
C VAL A 197 -24.83 10.47 -7.52
N LEU A 198 -23.80 9.64 -7.49
CA LEU A 198 -23.01 9.34 -6.31
C LEU A 198 -21.92 10.39 -6.15
N ARG A 199 -21.98 11.09 -5.02
CA ARG A 199 -21.03 12.14 -4.66
C ARG A 199 -20.11 11.63 -3.57
N ILE A 200 -18.82 11.61 -3.89
CA ILE A 200 -17.74 11.22 -3.00
C ILE A 200 -17.03 12.49 -2.55
N SER A 201 -16.75 12.59 -1.26
CA SER A 201 -15.88 13.62 -0.68
C SER A 201 -14.78 12.94 0.11
N THR A 202 -13.56 13.41 -0.02
CA THR A 202 -12.38 12.82 0.64
C THR A 202 -11.48 13.89 1.18
N GLN A 203 -10.75 13.56 2.25
CA GLN A 203 -9.81 14.46 2.89
C GLN A 203 -8.57 13.71 3.34
N LEU A 204 -7.43 14.38 3.26
CA LEU A 204 -6.17 13.95 3.84
C LEU A 204 -5.88 14.82 5.05
N THR A 205 -5.73 14.21 6.22
CA THR A 205 -5.54 14.92 7.49
C THR A 205 -4.24 14.51 8.16
N ASP A 206 -3.50 15.49 8.67
CA ASP A 206 -2.36 15.26 9.57
C ASP A 206 -2.90 14.92 10.96
N ALA A 207 -2.68 13.68 11.40
CA ALA A 207 -3.20 13.16 12.66
C ALA A 207 -2.72 13.92 13.90
N ALA A 208 -1.49 14.46 13.86
CA ALA A 208 -0.89 15.08 15.03
C ALA A 208 -1.40 16.50 15.26
N SER A 209 -1.66 17.26 14.18
CA SER A 209 -2.21 18.61 14.29
C SER A 209 -3.72 18.68 14.09
N GLY A 210 -4.34 17.64 13.53
CA GLY A 210 -5.74 17.65 13.11
C GLY A 210 -6.01 18.55 11.90
N HIS A 211 -4.97 19.01 11.20
CA HIS A 211 -5.13 19.87 10.04
C HIS A 211 -5.48 19.06 8.80
N VAL A 212 -6.53 19.48 8.09
CA VAL A 212 -6.83 19.00 6.75
C VAL A 212 -5.77 19.55 5.79
N LEU A 213 -4.99 18.66 5.21
CA LEU A 213 -3.94 18.96 4.24
C LEU A 213 -4.51 19.12 2.82
N TRP A 214 -5.57 18.36 2.52
CA TRP A 214 -6.26 18.39 1.23
C TRP A 214 -7.69 17.89 1.36
N SER A 215 -8.58 18.37 0.49
CA SER A 215 -9.94 17.88 0.33
C SER A 215 -10.30 17.80 -1.16
N GLY A 216 -10.88 16.68 -1.57
CA GLY A 216 -11.35 16.44 -2.92
C GLY A 216 -12.82 16.05 -2.98
N ARG A 217 -13.45 16.29 -4.14
CA ARG A 217 -14.84 15.93 -4.40
C ARG A 217 -14.97 15.35 -5.81
N PHE A 218 -15.64 14.21 -5.89
CA PHE A 218 -15.83 13.45 -7.12
C PHE A 218 -17.30 13.09 -7.26
N ASP A 219 -17.84 13.22 -8.46
CA ASP A 219 -19.23 12.92 -8.78
C ASP A 219 -19.26 11.87 -9.90
N SER A 220 -20.21 10.94 -9.85
CA SER A 220 -20.54 10.09 -11.01
C SER A 220 -21.94 9.53 -10.94
N HIS A 221 -22.41 9.06 -12.10
CA HIS A 221 -23.68 8.38 -12.25
C HIS A 221 -23.68 7.00 -11.59
N ARG A 222 -24.83 6.65 -11.02
CA ARG A 222 -25.04 5.39 -10.31
C ARG A 222 -25.01 4.17 -11.24
N GLU A 223 -25.34 4.36 -12.51
CA GLU A 223 -25.34 3.30 -13.55
C GLU A 223 -23.93 2.90 -13.99
N ASP A 224 -22.95 3.80 -13.88
CA ASP A 224 -21.56 3.58 -14.30
C ASP A 224 -20.69 2.96 -13.19
N ALA A 225 -21.30 2.47 -12.09
CA ALA A 225 -20.64 2.23 -10.80
C ALA A 225 -19.37 1.34 -10.80
N VAL A 226 -19.18 0.49 -11.82
CA VAL A 226 -18.00 -0.39 -11.95
C VAL A 226 -16.82 0.31 -12.61
N ASP A 227 -17.01 0.93 -13.78
CA ASP A 227 -15.96 1.73 -14.45
C ASP A 227 -15.66 3.00 -13.62
N PHE A 228 -16.68 3.50 -12.93
CA PHE A 228 -16.63 4.59 -11.96
C PHE A 228 -15.64 4.38 -10.81
N GLN A 229 -15.57 3.17 -10.26
CA GLN A 229 -14.72 2.89 -9.10
C GLN A 229 -13.24 3.03 -9.47
N GLU A 230 -12.84 2.57 -10.66
CA GLU A 230 -11.47 2.70 -11.13
C GLU A 230 -11.09 4.18 -11.40
N ASP A 231 -11.98 4.95 -12.03
CA ASP A 231 -11.73 6.35 -12.35
C ASP A 231 -11.66 7.25 -11.12
N ILE A 232 -12.56 7.07 -10.14
CA ILE A 232 -12.47 7.79 -8.86
C ILE A 232 -11.16 7.45 -8.17
N VAL A 233 -10.82 6.17 -8.06
CA VAL A 233 -9.64 5.76 -7.30
C VAL A 233 -8.38 6.31 -7.97
N ARG A 234 -8.30 6.28 -9.31
CA ARG A 234 -7.21 6.92 -10.06
C ARG A 234 -7.16 8.44 -9.84
N GLY A 235 -8.29 9.13 -9.87
CA GLY A 235 -8.40 10.56 -9.61
C GLY A 235 -7.92 10.91 -8.19
N LEU A 236 -8.41 10.17 -7.19
CA LEU A 236 -8.03 10.31 -5.79
C LEU A 236 -6.53 10.18 -5.60
N ILE A 237 -5.90 9.14 -6.15
CA ILE A 237 -4.46 8.93 -5.99
C ILE A 237 -3.64 10.03 -6.68
N THR A 238 -4.09 10.48 -7.85
CA THR A 238 -3.44 11.57 -8.59
C THR A 238 -3.38 12.86 -7.78
N GLU A 239 -4.39 13.12 -6.94
CA GLU A 239 -4.43 14.29 -6.05
C GLU A 239 -3.80 14.03 -4.67
N LEU A 240 -3.99 12.84 -4.09
CA LEU A 240 -3.50 12.50 -2.74
C LEU A 240 -1.97 12.32 -2.67
N GLU A 241 -1.36 11.64 -3.65
CA GLU A 241 0.07 11.33 -3.65
C GLU A 241 0.95 12.60 -3.59
N PRO A 242 0.71 13.65 -4.39
CA PRO A 242 1.45 14.91 -4.30
C PRO A 242 1.35 15.56 -2.91
N GLU A 243 0.17 15.54 -2.29
CA GLU A 243 -0.06 16.20 -1.00
C GLU A 243 0.63 15.44 0.15
N LEU A 244 0.59 14.11 0.12
CA LEU A 244 1.37 13.26 1.03
C LEU A 244 2.87 13.58 0.94
N ARG A 245 3.42 13.67 -0.28
CA ARG A 245 4.83 14.04 -0.48
C ARG A 245 5.14 15.44 0.04
N ARG A 246 4.29 16.43 -0.21
CA ARG A 246 4.50 17.81 0.28
C ARG A 246 4.49 17.89 1.80
N ALA A 247 3.53 17.21 2.44
CA ALA A 247 3.45 17.14 3.89
C ALA A 247 4.73 16.53 4.49
N GLU A 248 5.25 15.48 3.85
CA GLU A 248 6.48 14.83 4.27
C GLU A 248 7.71 15.71 4.12
N ILE A 249 7.87 16.37 2.97
CA ILE A 249 8.96 17.33 2.72
C ILE A 249 8.92 18.47 3.75
N ALA A 250 7.73 19.02 4.03
CA ALA A 250 7.57 20.08 5.00
C ALA A 250 7.95 19.64 6.43
N ARG A 251 7.63 18.39 6.81
CA ARG A 251 8.02 17.81 8.11
C ARG A 251 9.53 17.67 8.21
N VAL A 252 10.15 17.03 7.21
CA VAL A 252 11.58 16.77 7.18
C VAL A 252 12.39 18.06 7.26
N ARG A 253 11.96 19.12 6.54
CA ARG A 253 12.61 20.44 6.61
C ARG A 253 12.59 21.10 7.98
N ARG A 254 11.66 20.71 8.86
CA ARG A 254 11.57 21.22 10.24
C ARG A 254 12.42 20.40 11.21
N GLN A 255 12.91 19.23 10.81
CA GLN A 255 13.79 18.41 11.64
C GLN A 255 15.19 19.02 11.69
N ARG A 256 15.82 18.93 12.88
CA ARG A 256 17.23 19.29 13.00
C ARG A 256 18.08 18.37 12.12
N PRO A 257 19.16 18.86 11.48
CA PRO A 257 19.99 18.04 10.59
C PRO A 257 20.48 16.73 11.23
N GLU A 258 20.81 16.77 12.51
CA GLU A 258 21.25 15.61 13.31
C GLU A 258 20.19 14.51 13.51
N ASN A 259 18.92 14.81 13.25
CA ASN A 259 17.80 13.87 13.38
C ASN A 259 17.25 13.40 12.03
N GLN A 260 17.91 13.74 10.92
CA GLN A 260 17.48 13.36 9.58
C GLN A 260 18.08 12.01 9.22
N ASP A 261 17.22 11.03 8.95
CA ASP A 261 17.58 9.69 8.52
C ASP A 261 17.68 9.59 6.98
N ALA A 262 17.89 8.39 6.45
CA ALA A 262 17.95 8.17 5.00
C ALA A 262 16.66 8.63 4.30
N TRP A 263 15.51 8.43 4.93
CA TRP A 263 14.21 8.82 4.41
C TRP A 263 14.03 10.34 4.36
N ALA A 264 14.46 11.05 5.41
CA ALA A 264 14.52 12.49 5.44
C ALA A 264 15.38 13.04 4.29
N HIS A 265 16.61 12.55 4.12
CA HIS A 265 17.46 13.00 3.02
C HIS A 265 16.89 12.69 1.63
N TYR A 266 16.20 11.55 1.47
CA TYR A 266 15.47 11.26 0.24
C TYR A 266 14.40 12.34 -0.06
N HIS A 267 13.60 12.72 0.95
CA HIS A 267 12.61 13.78 0.80
C HIS A 267 13.20 15.17 0.63
N GLN A 268 14.36 15.47 1.24
CA GLN A 268 15.09 16.70 0.95
C GLN A 268 15.51 16.76 -0.51
N ALA A 269 15.99 15.64 -1.09
CA ALA A 269 16.31 15.56 -2.51
C ALA A 269 15.08 15.82 -3.39
N VAL A 270 13.95 15.18 -3.11
CA VAL A 270 12.68 15.44 -3.82
C VAL A 270 12.27 16.91 -3.70
N GLY A 271 12.39 17.49 -2.50
CA GLY A 271 12.09 18.90 -2.26
C GLY A 271 13.05 19.87 -2.97
N ALA A 272 14.33 19.52 -3.07
CA ALA A 272 15.33 20.27 -3.81
C ALA A 272 15.03 20.25 -5.31
N ILE A 273 14.65 19.09 -5.86
CA ILE A 273 14.21 18.95 -7.26
C ILE A 273 13.00 19.83 -7.54
N ALA A 274 12.00 19.81 -6.66
CA ALA A 274 10.79 20.60 -6.83
C ALA A 274 11.04 22.13 -6.83
N LEU A 275 12.01 22.61 -6.05
CA LEU A 275 12.29 24.04 -5.90
C LEU A 275 13.36 24.58 -6.87
N LYS A 276 14.42 23.80 -7.08
CA LYS A 276 15.65 24.22 -7.76
C LYS A 276 15.93 23.40 -9.02
N GLY A 277 15.12 22.38 -9.30
CA GLY A 277 15.34 21.44 -10.38
C GLY A 277 16.41 20.40 -10.05
N TRP A 278 16.73 19.60 -11.06
CA TRP A 278 17.73 18.54 -10.99
C TRP A 278 19.14 19.14 -11.02
N GLY A 279 19.73 19.37 -9.85
CA GLY A 279 21.05 19.99 -9.68
C GLY A 279 21.87 19.40 -8.53
N GLU A 280 22.97 20.07 -8.18
CA GLU A 280 23.91 19.58 -7.16
C GLU A 280 23.28 19.37 -5.78
N ASP A 281 22.35 20.24 -5.38
CA ASP A 281 21.62 20.10 -4.11
C ASP A 281 20.82 18.79 -4.06
N ALA A 282 20.09 18.47 -5.13
CA ALA A 282 19.33 17.24 -5.24
C ALA A 282 20.23 16.00 -5.21
N LEU A 283 21.38 16.07 -5.90
CA LEU A 283 22.37 15.01 -5.90
C LEU A 283 23.00 14.81 -4.52
N ALA A 284 23.34 15.89 -3.82
CA ALA A 284 23.95 15.85 -2.50
C ALA A 284 23.03 15.18 -1.48
N GLU A 285 21.73 15.52 -1.50
CA GLU A 285 20.73 14.91 -0.64
C GLU A 285 20.48 13.44 -0.99
N ALA A 286 20.35 13.10 -2.29
CA ALA A 286 20.17 11.71 -2.73
C ALA A 286 21.37 10.81 -2.37
N ARG A 287 22.59 11.33 -2.46
CA ARG A 287 23.82 10.65 -2.00
C ARG A 287 23.85 10.47 -0.50
N THR A 288 23.42 11.48 0.24
CA THR A 288 23.38 11.41 1.71
C THR A 288 22.36 10.37 2.18
N ALA A 289 21.18 10.34 1.56
CA ALA A 289 20.19 9.28 1.75
C ALA A 289 20.76 7.89 1.48
N SER A 290 21.43 7.71 0.33
CA SER A 290 22.03 6.43 -0.07
C SER A 290 23.21 5.99 0.79
N ARG A 291 23.90 6.93 1.46
CA ARG A 291 24.97 6.64 2.43
C ARG A 291 24.41 6.26 3.79
N HIS A 292 23.30 6.87 4.21
CA HIS A 292 22.62 6.52 5.46
C HIS A 292 21.96 5.15 5.38
N ASP A 293 21.28 4.86 4.28
CA ASP A 293 20.72 3.54 4.01
C ASP A 293 21.13 3.07 2.60
N SER A 294 22.13 2.18 2.57
CA SER A 294 22.61 1.60 1.31
C SER A 294 21.58 0.69 0.63
N THR A 295 20.50 0.33 1.31
CA THR A 295 19.40 -0.50 0.78
C THR A 295 18.21 0.33 0.29
N LEU A 296 18.26 1.66 0.40
CA LEU A 296 17.22 2.55 -0.10
C LEU A 296 17.38 2.77 -1.62
N TYR A 297 16.81 1.87 -2.42
CA TYR A 297 16.91 1.94 -3.89
C TYR A 297 16.31 3.24 -4.47
N LEU A 298 15.30 3.84 -3.82
CA LEU A 298 14.69 5.11 -4.24
C LEU A 298 15.72 6.25 -4.28
N ALA A 299 16.60 6.33 -3.27
CA ALA A 299 17.66 7.31 -3.22
C ALA A 299 18.68 7.12 -4.35
N ARG A 300 18.96 5.87 -4.74
CA ARG A 300 19.82 5.53 -5.88
C ARG A 300 19.21 5.92 -7.23
N VAL A 301 17.88 5.79 -7.38
CA VAL A 301 17.17 6.26 -8.58
C VAL A 301 17.21 7.78 -8.69
N LEU A 302 17.02 8.51 -7.58
CA LEU A 302 17.20 9.97 -7.55
C LEU A 302 18.64 10.39 -7.86
N GLU A 303 19.62 9.70 -7.28
CA GLU A 303 21.04 9.93 -7.57
C GLU A 303 21.30 9.76 -9.07
N ALA A 304 20.85 8.66 -9.69
CA ALA A 304 21.01 8.41 -11.11
C ALA A 304 20.38 9.51 -11.98
N ALA A 305 19.14 9.92 -11.66
CA ALA A 305 18.43 10.94 -12.41
C ALA A 305 19.04 12.35 -12.28
N ALA A 306 19.61 12.67 -11.12
CA ALA A 306 20.35 13.91 -10.90
C ALA A 306 21.70 13.91 -11.65
N LEU A 307 22.44 12.80 -11.59
CA LEU A 307 23.72 12.64 -12.31
C LEU A 307 23.54 12.73 -13.82
N ASP A 308 22.50 12.10 -14.37
CA ASP A 308 22.16 12.20 -15.79
C ASP A 308 21.89 13.66 -16.19
N ARG A 309 21.22 14.44 -15.33
CA ARG A 309 20.95 15.86 -15.63
C ARG A 309 22.23 16.70 -15.64
N LEU A 310 23.17 16.36 -14.76
CA LEU A 310 24.47 17.01 -14.66
C LEU A 310 25.48 16.51 -15.73
N GLY A 311 25.05 15.62 -16.64
CA GLY A 311 25.90 15.07 -17.71
C GLY A 311 26.88 14.00 -17.24
N GLN A 312 26.74 13.50 -16.01
CA GLN A 312 27.60 12.48 -15.41
C GLN A 312 27.07 11.06 -15.73
N LEU A 313 27.05 10.71 -17.02
CA LEU A 313 26.37 9.51 -17.52
C LEU A 313 26.92 8.19 -16.95
N ALA A 314 28.23 8.08 -16.77
CA ALA A 314 28.86 6.87 -16.22
C ALA A 314 28.42 6.62 -14.77
N ASP A 315 28.44 7.68 -13.95
CA ASP A 315 27.99 7.62 -12.56
C ASP A 315 26.48 7.40 -12.48
N ALA A 316 25.69 7.99 -13.39
CA ALA A 316 24.25 7.77 -13.47
C ALA A 316 23.93 6.29 -13.74
N ARG A 317 24.61 5.65 -14.70
CA ARG A 317 24.47 4.21 -14.97
C ARG A 317 24.87 3.36 -13.77
N ALA A 318 25.96 3.72 -13.07
CA ALA A 318 26.40 3.01 -11.88
C ALA A 318 25.39 3.10 -10.72
N ALA A 319 24.83 4.29 -10.47
CA ALA A 319 23.80 4.50 -9.45
C ALA A 319 22.52 3.71 -9.80
N LEU A 320 22.11 3.71 -11.06
CA LEU A 320 20.94 2.96 -11.52
C LEU A 320 21.15 1.44 -11.44
N ALA A 321 22.35 0.95 -11.78
CA ALA A 321 22.71 -0.46 -11.62
C ALA A 321 22.67 -0.87 -10.14
N MET A 322 23.13 -0.01 -9.23
CA MET A 322 23.03 -0.24 -7.79
C MET A 322 21.57 -0.30 -7.33
N ALA A 323 20.71 0.61 -7.81
CA ALA A 323 19.27 0.58 -7.52
C ALA A 323 18.64 -0.77 -7.93
N ARG A 324 19.00 -1.28 -9.11
CA ARG A 324 18.55 -2.59 -9.61
C ARG A 324 19.15 -3.77 -8.86
N HIS A 325 20.38 -3.65 -8.36
CA HIS A 325 20.98 -4.68 -7.51
C HIS A 325 20.23 -4.81 -6.19
N ILE A 326 19.91 -3.68 -5.56
CA ILE A 326 19.11 -3.62 -4.33
C ILE A 326 17.68 -4.12 -4.57
N ARG A 327 17.05 -3.68 -5.66
CA ARG A 327 15.69 -4.04 -6.04
C ARG A 327 15.74 -4.81 -7.37
N GLN A 328 15.96 -6.13 -7.29
CA GLN A 328 16.15 -6.98 -8.48
C GLN A 328 14.99 -6.95 -9.50
N GLN A 329 13.76 -6.73 -9.02
CA GLN A 329 12.56 -6.61 -9.87
C GLN A 329 12.21 -5.15 -10.23
N LEU A 330 13.13 -4.20 -10.03
CA LEU A 330 12.88 -2.81 -10.37
C LEU A 330 12.58 -2.69 -11.87
N THR A 331 11.50 -2.00 -12.21
CA THR A 331 11.09 -1.73 -13.59
C THR A 331 11.07 -0.24 -13.89
N LEU A 332 11.15 0.14 -15.16
CA LEU A 332 10.93 1.53 -15.58
C LEU A 332 9.53 2.04 -15.21
N GLY A 333 8.53 1.14 -15.21
CA GLY A 333 7.18 1.47 -14.76
C GLY A 333 7.13 1.80 -13.26
N GLU A 334 7.87 1.06 -12.44
CA GLU A 334 8.05 1.38 -11.02
C GLU A 334 8.80 2.71 -10.85
N VAL A 335 9.86 2.97 -11.62
CA VAL A 335 10.56 4.28 -11.60
C VAL A 335 9.62 5.43 -11.98
N ALA A 336 8.81 5.26 -13.02
CA ALA A 336 7.82 6.24 -13.45
C ALA A 336 6.75 6.51 -12.38
N LEU A 337 6.32 5.45 -11.67
CA LEU A 337 5.36 5.57 -10.57
C LEU A 337 5.97 6.29 -9.36
N THR A 338 7.22 5.96 -9.04
CA THR A 338 7.90 6.41 -7.81
C THR A 338 8.47 7.82 -7.92
N HIS A 339 8.95 8.21 -9.10
CA HIS A 339 9.68 9.47 -9.34
C HIS A 339 9.07 10.32 -10.47
N GLY A 340 7.96 9.88 -11.06
CA GLY A 340 7.27 10.55 -12.15
C GLY A 340 7.66 10.02 -13.53
N ARG A 341 6.71 10.08 -14.47
CA ARG A 341 6.83 9.54 -15.83
C ARG A 341 8.09 10.02 -16.56
N HIS A 342 8.39 11.31 -16.47
CA HIS A 342 9.54 11.91 -17.13
C HIS A 342 10.88 11.33 -16.67
N VAL A 343 10.98 10.96 -15.38
CA VAL A 343 12.17 10.29 -14.85
C VAL A 343 12.29 8.89 -15.43
N GLY A 344 11.19 8.14 -15.48
CA GLY A 344 11.16 6.81 -16.11
C GLY A 344 11.63 6.85 -17.56
N GLU A 345 11.09 7.77 -18.36
CA GLU A 345 11.47 7.93 -19.78
C GLU A 345 12.96 8.28 -19.95
N ARG A 346 13.50 9.16 -19.10
CA ARG A 346 14.92 9.52 -19.13
C ARG A 346 15.85 8.41 -18.65
N MET A 347 15.39 7.56 -17.75
CA MET A 347 16.20 6.42 -17.29
C MET A 347 16.21 5.27 -18.30
N ALA A 348 15.28 5.25 -19.27
CA ALA A 348 15.20 4.18 -20.27
C ALA A 348 16.51 3.99 -21.09
N PRO A 349 17.16 5.04 -21.62
CA PRO A 349 18.46 4.91 -22.30
C PRO A 349 19.61 4.47 -21.40
N LEU A 350 19.49 4.66 -20.08
CA LEU A 350 20.49 4.23 -19.08
C LEU A 350 20.21 2.81 -18.55
N TRP A 351 19.06 2.24 -18.90
CA TRP A 351 18.56 0.99 -18.35
C TRP A 351 19.30 -0.24 -18.87
N ASP A 352 19.79 -0.17 -20.11
CA ASP A 352 20.53 -1.26 -20.74
C ASP A 352 22.04 -0.96 -20.78
N PRO A 353 22.91 -1.95 -20.52
CA PRO A 353 24.36 -1.73 -20.51
C PRO A 353 24.98 -1.43 -21.89
N LEU A 354 24.19 -1.40 -22.97
CA LEU A 354 24.66 -1.19 -24.34
C LEU A 354 23.76 -0.20 -25.10
N ALA A 355 24.09 1.08 -24.92
CA ALA A 355 23.97 2.11 -25.95
C ALA A 355 25.26 2.92 -25.90
#